data_AF-A0A1E3QUS7-F1
#
_entry.id   AF-A0A1E3QUS7-F1
#
_cell.length_a   1.000
_cell.length_b   1.000
_cell.length_c   1.000
_cell.angle_alpha   90.00
_cell.angle_beta   90.00
_cell.angle_gamma   90.00
#
_symmetry.space_group_name_H-M   'P 1'
#
loop_
_entity.id
_entity.type
_entity.pdbx_description
1 polymer ?
#
loop_
_entity_poly.entity_id
_entity_poly.type
_entity_poly.pdbx_seq_one_letter_code
_entity_poly.pdbx_strand_id
1 'polypeptide(L)'
;MAFLRKAQKYSAYTFTGFLVLHGTSVVIAPLFSVPLANDLFSMGRSIYQAAGIELVLIWTSVPVHILLGVFMRVLKKWHSYGSAKHIRQGETSLPLSGDKDSFGLGGITSFLGLGERRSYVSRKFGLSPLQFSGYALTPMLIGHVLKERIGPLVIDGDSSLIDLSYISHALNKKGAVIYVGMVLLVWISSYHVVSGWMKYMKWYGTRSKRIAYMVINGMAAFAAFSMFQIGKGGLSTGFIGKQFDAYLDYLE
;
A
#
# COMPACT_ATOMS: atom_id res chain seq x y z
N MET A 1 14.76 6.96 -20.24
CA MET A 1 13.59 7.37 -19.41
C MET A 1 12.27 6.68 -19.77
N ALA A 2 11.92 6.47 -21.04
CA ALA A 2 10.63 5.86 -21.43
C ALA A 2 10.49 4.39 -20.98
N PHE A 3 11.53 3.57 -21.15
CA PHE A 3 11.55 2.17 -20.72
C PHE A 3 11.32 2.02 -19.21
N LEU A 4 12.07 2.76 -18.38
CA LEU A 4 11.93 2.74 -16.92
C LEU A 4 10.50 3.04 -16.44
N ARG A 5 9.82 3.98 -17.10
CA ARG A 5 8.41 4.31 -16.78
C ARG A 5 7.45 3.19 -17.18
N LYS A 6 7.68 2.51 -18.30
CA LYS A 6 6.89 1.34 -18.70
C LYS A 6 7.08 0.21 -17.69
N ALA A 7 8.31 -0.13 -17.34
CA ALA A 7 8.61 -1.16 -16.37
C ALA A 7 7.98 -0.88 -14.99
N GLN A 8 8.10 0.35 -14.47
CA GLN A 8 7.47 0.76 -13.20
C GLN A 8 5.92 0.69 -13.26
N LYS A 9 5.33 0.94 -14.43
CA LYS A 9 3.88 0.87 -14.65
C LYS A 9 3.39 -0.56 -14.68
N TYR A 10 4.05 -1.44 -15.45
CA TYR A 10 3.65 -2.85 -15.53
C TYR A 10 3.84 -3.57 -14.19
N SER A 11 4.90 -3.26 -13.44
CA SER A 11 5.06 -3.81 -12.10
C SER A 11 3.94 -3.39 -11.15
N ALA A 12 3.43 -2.16 -11.26
CA ALA A 12 2.26 -1.71 -10.49
C ALA A 12 0.97 -2.47 -10.88
N TYR A 13 0.79 -2.79 -12.16
CA TYR A 13 -0.38 -3.56 -12.62
C TYR A 13 -0.35 -4.98 -12.08
N THR A 14 0.82 -5.62 -12.15
CA THR A 14 1.04 -6.96 -11.59
C THR A 14 0.72 -6.99 -10.09
N PHE A 15 1.24 -6.04 -9.31
CA PHE A 15 0.94 -5.97 -7.87
C PHE A 15 -0.54 -5.69 -7.58
N THR A 16 -1.20 -4.87 -8.41
CA THR A 16 -2.65 -4.59 -8.25
C THR A 16 -3.48 -5.87 -8.34
N GLY A 17 -3.09 -6.83 -9.19
CA GLY A 17 -3.75 -8.14 -9.27
C GLY A 17 -3.69 -8.91 -7.94
N PHE A 18 -2.52 -8.97 -7.31
CA PHE A 18 -2.37 -9.54 -5.96
C PHE A 18 -3.22 -8.80 -4.93
N LEU A 19 -3.18 -7.46 -4.95
CA LEU A 19 -3.91 -6.63 -3.98
C LEU A 19 -5.43 -6.85 -4.04
N VAL A 20 -5.99 -7.12 -5.22
CA VAL A 20 -7.42 -7.45 -5.36
C VAL A 20 -7.73 -8.78 -4.67
N LEU A 21 -6.97 -9.83 -4.95
CA LEU A 21 -7.18 -11.15 -4.32
C LEU A 21 -7.03 -11.07 -2.80
N HIS A 22 -5.92 -10.50 -2.35
CA HIS A 22 -5.60 -10.37 -0.94
C HIS A 22 -6.62 -9.47 -0.22
N GLY A 23 -6.86 -8.26 -0.74
CA GLY A 23 -7.79 -7.29 -0.16
C GLY A 23 -9.22 -7.81 -0.10
N THR A 24 -9.69 -8.56 -1.10
CA THR A 24 -11.01 -9.20 -1.02
C THR A 24 -11.08 -10.17 0.16
N SER A 25 -10.07 -11.02 0.34
CA SER A 25 -10.07 -12.01 1.43
C SER A 25 -9.94 -11.43 2.84
N VAL A 26 -9.15 -10.36 3.04
CA VAL A 26 -8.85 -9.85 4.40
C VAL A 26 -9.51 -8.51 4.74
N VAL A 27 -10.03 -7.78 3.75
CA VAL A 27 -10.73 -6.50 3.98
C VAL A 27 -12.22 -6.60 3.70
N ILE A 28 -12.62 -7.29 2.62
CA ILE A 28 -14.04 -7.33 2.20
C ILE A 28 -14.79 -8.53 2.78
N ALA A 29 -14.25 -9.73 2.67
CA ALA A 29 -14.91 -10.94 3.15
C ALA A 29 -15.24 -10.94 4.67
N PRO A 30 -14.34 -10.44 5.57
CA PRO A 30 -14.64 -10.44 7.00
C PRO A 30 -15.78 -9.48 7.41
N LEU A 31 -16.17 -8.56 6.53
CA LEU A 31 -17.37 -7.73 6.72
C LEU A 31 -18.63 -8.60 6.84
N PHE A 32 -18.65 -9.74 6.16
CA PHE A 32 -19.79 -10.65 6.09
C PHE A 32 -19.62 -11.82 7.06
N SER A 33 -18.46 -12.49 7.02
CA SER A 33 -18.18 -13.69 7.82
C SER A 33 -16.69 -13.99 7.90
N VAL A 34 -16.17 -14.22 9.11
CA VAL A 34 -14.76 -14.59 9.34
C VAL A 34 -14.44 -15.98 8.79
N PRO A 35 -15.29 -17.02 8.97
CA PRO A 35 -15.09 -18.32 8.31
C PRO A 35 -14.98 -18.21 6.79
N LEU A 36 -15.92 -17.51 6.14
CA LEU A 36 -15.89 -17.28 4.68
C LEU A 36 -14.58 -16.59 4.26
N ALA A 37 -14.16 -15.58 5.03
CA ALA A 37 -12.92 -14.88 4.77
C ALA A 37 -11.70 -15.79 4.88
N ASN A 38 -11.70 -16.75 5.83
CA ASN A 38 -10.61 -17.72 5.98
C ASN A 38 -10.55 -18.71 4.80
N ASP A 39 -11.71 -19.15 4.31
CA ASP A 39 -11.80 -20.00 3.11
C ASP A 39 -11.28 -19.25 1.87
N LEU A 40 -11.73 -18.01 1.67
CA LEU A 40 -11.27 -17.15 0.57
C LEU A 40 -9.78 -16.80 0.69
N PHE A 41 -9.28 -16.60 1.91
CA PHE A 41 -7.85 -16.37 2.16
C PHE A 41 -7.02 -17.59 1.76
N SER A 42 -7.46 -18.79 2.18
CA SER A 42 -6.79 -20.06 1.86
C SER A 42 -6.82 -20.35 0.35
N MET A 43 -7.97 -20.09 -0.30
CA MET A 43 -8.10 -20.20 -1.76
C MET A 43 -7.25 -19.16 -2.49
N GLY A 44 -7.19 -17.93 -2.01
CA GLY A 44 -6.30 -16.91 -2.58
C GLY A 44 -4.84 -17.34 -2.47
N ARG A 45 -4.45 -17.88 -1.32
CA ARG A 45 -3.10 -18.36 -1.03
C ARG A 45 -2.66 -19.46 -1.99
N SER A 46 -3.54 -20.42 -2.29
CA SER A 46 -3.23 -21.46 -3.29
C SER A 46 -2.99 -20.91 -4.69
N ILE A 47 -3.56 -19.73 -5.02
CA ILE A 47 -3.33 -19.03 -6.29
C ILE A 47 -2.02 -18.23 -6.26
N TYR A 48 -1.88 -17.28 -5.33
CA TYR A 48 -0.75 -16.34 -5.36
C TYR A 48 0.55 -16.89 -4.74
N GLN A 49 0.50 -17.97 -3.96
CA GLN A 49 1.69 -18.70 -3.49
C GLN A 49 2.03 -19.92 -4.35
N ALA A 50 1.33 -20.15 -5.47
CA ALA A 50 1.71 -21.19 -6.41
C ALA A 50 3.14 -20.94 -6.95
N ALA A 51 3.82 -22.03 -7.31
CA ALA A 51 5.20 -22.00 -7.76
C ALA A 51 5.42 -20.95 -8.88
N GLY A 52 6.36 -20.03 -8.66
CA GLY A 52 6.69 -18.94 -9.58
C GLY A 52 5.71 -17.75 -9.59
N ILE A 53 4.45 -17.93 -9.18
CA ILE A 53 3.46 -16.85 -9.16
C ILE A 53 3.80 -15.82 -8.08
N GLU A 54 4.12 -16.27 -6.87
CA GLU A 54 4.50 -15.37 -5.77
C GLU A 54 5.73 -14.53 -6.13
N LEU A 55 6.71 -15.18 -6.79
CA LEU A 55 7.94 -14.54 -7.24
C LEU A 55 7.63 -13.37 -8.17
N VAL A 56 6.70 -13.56 -9.12
CA VAL A 56 6.30 -12.50 -10.06
C VAL A 56 5.44 -11.45 -9.38
N LEU A 57 4.40 -11.88 -8.65
CA LEU A 57 3.39 -11.00 -8.08
C LEU A 57 3.93 -10.12 -6.95
N ILE A 58 4.83 -10.62 -6.11
CA ILE A 58 5.28 -9.93 -4.90
C ILE A 58 6.76 -9.61 -5.03
N TRP A 59 7.61 -10.63 -5.12
CA TRP A 59 9.06 -10.49 -5.01
C TRP A 59 9.73 -9.78 -6.19
N THR A 60 9.07 -9.73 -7.36
CA THR A 60 9.55 -8.98 -8.53
C THR A 60 8.82 -7.65 -8.65
N SER A 61 7.49 -7.67 -8.62
CA SER A 61 6.69 -6.48 -8.93
C SER A 61 6.92 -5.34 -7.94
N VAL A 62 6.99 -5.63 -6.63
CA VAL A 62 7.13 -4.62 -5.57
C VAL A 62 8.52 -3.99 -5.61
N PRO A 63 9.64 -4.76 -5.59
CA PRO A 63 10.96 -4.16 -5.67
C PRO A 63 11.18 -3.38 -6.97
N VAL A 64 10.75 -3.92 -8.11
CA VAL A 64 10.85 -3.19 -9.39
C VAL A 64 10.07 -1.87 -9.34
N HIS A 65 8.87 -1.86 -8.78
CA HIS A 65 8.08 -0.64 -8.64
C HIS A 65 8.79 0.42 -7.78
N ILE A 66 9.28 0.02 -6.61
CA ILE A 66 9.92 0.91 -5.64
C ILE A 66 11.26 1.42 -6.19
N LEU A 67 12.14 0.51 -6.62
CA LEU A 67 13.48 0.84 -7.09
C LEU A 67 13.44 1.72 -8.33
N LEU A 68 12.62 1.40 -9.33
CA LEU A 68 12.47 2.26 -10.51
C LEU A 68 11.87 3.62 -10.17
N GLY A 69 10.91 3.64 -9.23
CA GLY A 69 10.32 4.88 -8.72
C GLY A 69 11.35 5.80 -8.07
N VAL A 70 12.21 5.26 -7.19
CA VAL A 70 13.30 5.99 -6.53
C VAL A 70 14.37 6.40 -7.53
N PHE A 71 14.83 5.47 -8.36
CA PHE A 71 15.88 5.69 -9.36
C PHE A 71 15.52 6.81 -10.33
N MET A 72 14.30 6.82 -10.88
CA MET A 72 13.85 7.89 -11.77
C MET A 72 13.79 9.27 -11.08
N ARG A 73 13.58 9.33 -9.76
CA ARG A 73 13.61 10.58 -9.00
C ARG A 73 15.03 11.09 -8.82
N VAL A 74 15.98 10.20 -8.50
CA VAL A 74 17.41 10.54 -8.41
C VAL A 74 17.91 11.05 -9.76
N LEU A 75 17.61 10.34 -10.86
CA LEU A 75 18.01 10.75 -12.21
C LEU A 75 17.44 12.13 -12.59
N LYS A 76 16.17 12.40 -12.30
CA LYS A 76 15.58 13.72 -12.57
C LYS A 76 16.26 14.81 -11.75
N LYS A 77 16.51 14.58 -10.46
CA LYS A 77 17.17 15.56 -9.59
C LYS A 77 18.58 15.85 -10.09
N TRP A 78 19.33 14.82 -10.46
CA TRP A 78 20.69 14.95 -10.98
C TRP A 78 20.72 15.71 -12.32
N HIS A 79 19.82 15.37 -13.25
CA HIS A 79 19.73 16.07 -14.53
C HIS A 79 19.27 17.53 -14.39
N SER A 80 18.30 17.80 -13.50
CA SER A 80 17.87 19.17 -13.17
C SER A 80 18.97 19.98 -12.51
N TYR A 81 19.86 19.37 -11.74
CA TYR A 81 21.02 20.05 -11.15
C TYR A 81 22.04 20.47 -12.23
N GLY A 82 22.27 19.62 -13.24
CA GLY A 82 23.12 19.96 -14.39
C GLY A 82 22.52 21.04 -15.30
N SER A 83 21.19 21.02 -15.49
CA SER A 83 20.48 21.97 -16.35
C SER A 83 20.21 23.33 -15.68
N ALA A 84 20.02 23.38 -14.35
CA ALA A 84 19.90 24.63 -13.59
C ALA A 84 21.16 25.51 -13.68
N LYS A 85 22.33 24.92 -14.00
CA LYS A 85 23.57 25.64 -14.29
C LYS A 85 23.50 26.42 -15.62
N HIS A 86 22.65 26.00 -16.56
CA HIS A 86 22.44 26.66 -17.86
C HIS A 86 21.23 27.61 -17.90
N ILE A 87 20.24 27.48 -17.01
CA ILE A 87 18.96 28.24 -17.06
C ILE A 87 19.02 29.61 -16.35
N ARG A 88 20.18 30.04 -15.82
CA ARG A 88 20.34 31.39 -15.25
C ARG A 88 20.22 32.53 -16.28
N GLN A 89 20.10 32.23 -17.58
CA GLN A 89 19.84 33.21 -18.64
C GLN A 89 18.54 32.83 -19.38
N GLY A 90 17.45 33.56 -19.12
CA GLY A 90 16.31 33.61 -20.04
C GLY A 90 15.09 32.77 -19.66
N GLU A 91 14.06 33.51 -19.22
CA GLU A 91 12.62 33.26 -19.41
C GLU A 91 11.83 32.23 -18.59
N THR A 92 10.77 32.79 -18.00
CA THR A 92 9.43 32.27 -17.65
C THR A 92 9.19 30.78 -17.86
N SER A 93 9.23 30.01 -16.77
CA SER A 93 8.89 28.60 -16.75
C SER A 93 7.38 28.36 -16.91
N LEU A 94 6.99 27.76 -18.04
CA LEU A 94 5.72 27.01 -18.19
C LEU A 94 5.52 26.05 -16.99
N PRO A 95 4.29 25.84 -16.50
CA PRO A 95 4.05 24.95 -15.37
C PRO A 95 4.37 23.52 -15.79
N LEU A 96 5.56 23.05 -15.40
CA LEU A 96 6.00 21.67 -15.55
C LEU A 96 4.94 20.73 -15.00
N SER A 97 4.75 19.58 -15.66
CA SER A 97 3.88 18.47 -15.21
C SER A 97 4.03 18.06 -13.72
N GLY A 98 5.07 18.52 -13.02
CA GLY A 98 5.25 18.36 -11.57
C GLY A 98 4.37 19.27 -10.71
N ASP A 99 3.77 20.33 -11.26
CA ASP A 99 2.93 21.25 -10.50
C ASP A 99 1.61 20.58 -10.08
N LYS A 100 0.96 19.84 -10.99
CA LYS A 100 -0.29 19.08 -10.71
C LYS A 100 -0.11 17.98 -9.66
N ASP A 101 1.06 17.35 -9.61
CA ASP A 101 1.39 16.33 -8.60
C ASP A 101 1.44 16.92 -7.18
N SER A 102 1.75 18.22 -7.06
CA SER A 102 1.90 18.90 -5.76
C SER A 102 0.58 19.10 -5.01
N PHE A 103 -0.54 19.17 -5.75
CA PHE A 103 -1.90 19.28 -5.23
C PHE A 103 -2.46 17.94 -4.73
N GLY A 104 -2.03 16.82 -5.32
CA GLY A 104 -2.57 15.49 -5.03
C GLY A 104 -4.09 15.43 -5.30
N LEU A 105 -4.85 14.86 -4.37
CA LEU A 105 -6.32 14.83 -4.43
C LEU A 105 -6.98 16.17 -4.00
N GLY A 106 -6.21 17.25 -3.82
CA GLY A 106 -6.74 18.61 -3.60
C GLY A 106 -7.27 18.91 -2.20
N GLY A 107 -7.13 17.99 -1.24
CA GLY A 107 -7.56 18.15 0.16
C GLY A 107 -9.07 18.38 0.37
N ILE A 108 -9.44 18.77 1.59
CA ILE A 108 -10.85 19.08 1.96
C ILE A 108 -11.42 20.26 1.16
N THR A 109 -10.57 21.17 0.66
CA THR A 109 -11.03 22.33 -0.13
C THR A 109 -11.51 21.90 -1.51
N SER A 110 -10.84 20.92 -2.14
CA SER A 110 -11.31 20.33 -3.39
C SER A 110 -12.60 19.53 -3.19
N PHE A 111 -12.79 18.90 -2.02
CA PHE A 111 -14.02 18.20 -1.68
C PHE A 111 -15.22 19.17 -1.60
N LEU A 112 -14.99 20.36 -1.04
CA LEU A 112 -15.97 21.45 -0.92
C LEU A 112 -16.10 22.35 -2.16
N GLY A 113 -15.37 22.04 -3.25
CA GLY A 113 -15.43 22.83 -4.49
C GLY A 113 -14.73 24.20 -4.42
N LEU A 114 -13.96 24.48 -3.36
CA LEU A 114 -13.28 25.75 -3.12
C LEU A 114 -11.90 25.86 -3.81
N GLY A 115 -11.64 24.98 -4.78
CA GLY A 115 -10.38 24.92 -5.52
C GLY A 115 -9.30 24.04 -4.89
N GLU A 116 -8.25 23.80 -5.68
CA GLU A 116 -7.13 22.94 -5.32
C GLU A 116 -6.03 23.74 -4.63
N ARG A 117 -5.64 23.32 -3.43
CA ARG A 117 -4.47 23.88 -2.73
C ARG A 117 -3.33 22.88 -2.76
N ARG A 118 -2.11 23.41 -2.85
CA ARG A 118 -0.89 22.61 -2.73
C ARG A 118 -0.91 21.88 -1.38
N SER A 119 -0.70 20.58 -1.42
CA SER A 119 -0.77 19.73 -0.22
C SER A 119 0.24 20.19 0.84
N TYR A 120 -0.08 19.97 2.12
CA TYR A 120 0.82 20.31 3.23
C TYR A 120 2.20 19.65 3.06
N VAL A 121 2.21 18.38 2.69
CA VAL A 121 3.45 17.61 2.47
C VAL A 121 4.27 18.18 1.32
N SER A 122 3.64 18.60 0.22
CA SER A 122 4.37 19.23 -0.88
C SER A 122 4.96 20.57 -0.49
N ARG A 123 4.27 21.38 0.32
CA ARG A 123 4.80 22.65 0.82
C ARG A 123 5.95 22.46 1.79
N LYS A 124 5.85 21.50 2.72
CA LYS A 124 6.84 21.29 3.78
C LYS A 124 8.05 20.47 3.33
N PHE A 125 7.84 19.43 2.55
CA PHE A 125 8.88 18.45 2.20
C PHE A 125 9.24 18.43 0.71
N GLY A 126 8.54 19.21 -0.13
CA GLY A 126 8.77 19.20 -1.58
C GLY A 126 8.34 17.91 -2.29
N LEU A 127 7.67 16.99 -1.58
CA LEU A 127 7.20 15.71 -2.11
C LEU A 127 5.72 15.81 -2.50
N SER A 128 5.34 15.19 -3.61
CA SER A 128 3.91 15.01 -3.89
C SER A 128 3.28 14.07 -2.86
N PRO A 129 1.98 14.20 -2.56
CA PRO A 129 1.29 13.26 -1.68
C PRO A 129 1.43 11.80 -2.12
N LEU A 130 1.45 11.54 -3.43
CA LEU A 130 1.68 10.20 -3.99
C LEU A 130 3.09 9.67 -3.70
N GLN A 131 4.11 10.53 -3.75
CA GLN A 131 5.47 10.14 -3.38
C GLN A 131 5.56 9.84 -1.88
N PHE A 132 5.00 10.72 -1.07
CA PHE A 132 5.02 10.58 0.38
C PHE A 132 4.30 9.32 0.85
N SER A 133 3.11 9.04 0.31
CA SER A 133 2.39 7.81 0.64
C SER A 133 3.19 6.56 0.24
N GLY A 134 3.94 6.59 -0.87
CA GLY A 134 4.82 5.47 -1.26
C GLY A 134 5.96 5.25 -0.27
N TYR A 135 6.59 6.33 0.21
CA TYR A 135 7.64 6.23 1.23
C TYR A 135 7.11 5.78 2.59
N ALA A 136 5.91 6.22 2.98
CA ALA A 136 5.25 5.76 4.20
C ALA A 136 4.80 4.30 4.11
N LEU A 137 4.28 3.88 2.94
CA LEU A 137 3.80 2.52 2.71
C LEU A 137 4.93 1.49 2.71
N THR A 138 6.11 1.84 2.22
CA THR A 138 7.24 0.92 2.07
C THR A 138 7.63 0.20 3.39
N PRO A 139 7.93 0.90 4.50
CA PRO A 139 8.27 0.23 5.76
C PRO A 139 7.09 -0.56 6.34
N MET A 140 5.84 -0.08 6.17
CA MET A 140 4.66 -0.81 6.66
C MET A 140 4.45 -2.11 5.89
N LEU A 141 4.64 -2.10 4.57
CA LEU A 141 4.56 -3.30 3.73
C LEU A 141 5.69 -4.28 4.08
N ILE A 142 6.90 -3.80 4.34
CA ILE A 142 8.01 -4.64 4.80
C ILE A 142 7.64 -5.31 6.13
N GLY A 143 7.17 -4.55 7.13
CA GLY A 143 6.74 -5.11 8.40
C GLY A 143 5.63 -6.15 8.26
N HIS A 144 4.65 -5.89 7.40
CA HIS A 144 3.58 -6.84 7.07
C HIS A 144 4.14 -8.13 6.43
N VAL A 145 4.98 -8.04 5.39
CA VAL A 145 5.58 -9.22 4.74
C VAL A 145 6.48 -9.99 5.72
N LEU A 146 7.18 -9.30 6.61
CA LEU A 146 8.03 -9.96 7.60
C LEU A 146 7.21 -10.79 8.58
N LYS A 147 6.10 -10.26 9.12
CA LYS A 147 5.29 -10.98 10.12
C LYS A 147 4.38 -12.07 9.52
N GLU A 148 3.95 -11.90 8.28
CA GLU A 148 2.95 -12.80 7.65
C GLU A 148 3.57 -13.81 6.67
N ARG A 149 4.83 -13.62 6.26
CA ARG A 149 5.50 -14.49 5.29
C ARG A 149 6.90 -14.90 5.71
N ILE A 150 7.78 -13.94 6.01
CA ILE A 150 9.20 -14.28 6.27
C ILE A 150 9.42 -14.93 7.63
N GLY A 151 8.85 -14.38 8.70
CA GLY A 151 8.97 -14.96 10.05
C GLY A 151 8.51 -16.42 10.10
N PRO A 152 7.30 -16.74 9.60
CA PRO A 152 6.84 -18.13 9.49
C PRO A 152 7.78 -19.01 8.65
N LEU A 153 8.22 -18.52 7.48
CA LEU A 153 9.16 -19.27 6.64
C LEU A 153 10.49 -19.58 7.33
N VAL A 154 10.99 -18.68 8.18
CA VAL A 154 12.24 -18.87 8.92
C VAL A 154 12.05 -19.85 10.08
N ILE A 155 10.90 -19.80 10.76
CA ILE A 155 10.63 -20.59 11.96
C ILE A 155 10.20 -22.01 11.60
N ASP A 156 9.29 -22.16 10.64
CA ASP A 156 8.65 -23.44 10.30
C ASP A 156 8.98 -23.95 8.89
N GLY A 157 9.73 -23.18 8.10
CA GLY A 157 10.04 -23.55 6.70
C GLY A 157 8.87 -23.34 5.73
N ASP A 158 7.69 -22.96 6.23
CA ASP A 158 6.51 -22.60 5.45
C ASP A 158 5.72 -21.46 6.12
N SER A 159 4.66 -20.96 5.48
CA SER A 159 3.72 -20.01 6.12
C SER A 159 2.29 -20.56 6.09
N SER A 160 2.15 -21.87 6.23
CA SER A 160 0.88 -22.58 6.08
C SER A 160 -0.06 -22.40 7.26
N LEU A 161 0.50 -22.14 8.44
CA LEU A 161 -0.23 -21.82 9.67
C LEU A 161 -0.77 -20.38 9.73
N ILE A 162 -0.38 -19.52 8.78
CA ILE A 162 -0.90 -18.16 8.70
C ILE A 162 -2.31 -18.19 8.15
N ASP A 163 -3.26 -17.75 8.96
CA ASP A 163 -4.68 -17.63 8.66
C ASP A 163 -5.31 -16.50 9.50
N LEU A 164 -6.64 -16.34 9.48
CA LEU A 164 -7.29 -15.29 10.27
C LEU A 164 -7.23 -15.52 11.79
N SER A 165 -6.96 -16.75 12.25
CA SER A 165 -6.73 -17.02 13.67
C SER A 165 -5.39 -16.46 14.14
N TYR A 166 -4.35 -16.48 13.28
CA TYR A 166 -3.09 -15.77 13.56
C TYR A 166 -3.30 -14.27 13.73
N ILE A 167 -4.06 -13.65 12.82
CA ILE A 167 -4.38 -12.22 12.90
C ILE A 167 -5.21 -11.91 14.15
N SER A 168 -6.17 -12.77 14.51
CA SER A 168 -6.95 -12.63 15.74
C SER A 168 -6.06 -12.72 16.99
N HIS A 169 -5.15 -13.69 17.04
CA HIS A 169 -4.19 -13.85 18.11
C HIS A 169 -3.29 -12.61 18.23
N ALA A 170 -2.76 -12.09 17.11
CA ALA A 170 -1.95 -10.88 17.08
C ALA A 170 -2.70 -9.63 17.59
N LEU A 171 -3.96 -9.47 17.20
CA LEU A 171 -4.83 -8.40 17.67
C LEU A 171 -5.06 -8.50 19.18
N ASN A 172 -5.28 -9.70 19.71
CA ASN A 172 -5.52 -9.89 21.15
C ASN A 172 -4.24 -9.77 21.98
N LYS A 173 -3.06 -10.09 21.42
CA LYS A 173 -1.76 -9.98 22.12
C LYS A 173 -1.20 -8.56 22.12
N LYS A 174 -1.27 -7.85 20.98
CA LYS A 174 -0.63 -6.53 20.79
C LYS A 174 -1.65 -5.37 20.68
N GLY A 175 -2.95 -5.67 20.71
CA GLY A 175 -4.03 -4.70 20.85
C GLY A 175 -4.04 -3.62 19.77
N ALA A 176 -4.09 -2.37 20.22
CA ALA A 176 -4.24 -1.19 19.37
C ALA A 176 -3.10 -1.03 18.34
N VAL A 177 -1.89 -1.52 18.63
CA VAL A 177 -0.75 -1.40 17.70
C VAL A 177 -1.02 -2.12 16.39
N ILE A 178 -1.47 -3.39 16.46
CA ILE A 178 -1.79 -4.17 15.27
C ILE A 178 -3.06 -3.63 14.61
N TYR A 179 -4.09 -3.32 15.40
CA TYR A 179 -5.34 -2.79 14.87
C TYR A 179 -5.12 -1.51 14.05
N VAL A 180 -4.49 -0.50 14.66
CA VAL A 180 -4.23 0.79 14.01
C VAL A 180 -3.22 0.62 12.87
N GLY A 181 -2.19 -0.21 13.05
CA GLY A 181 -1.19 -0.51 12.03
C GLY A 181 -1.81 -1.08 10.74
N MET A 182 -2.70 -2.07 10.87
CA MET A 182 -3.37 -2.70 9.72
C MET A 182 -4.35 -1.74 9.04
N VAL A 183 -5.13 -0.97 9.81
CA VAL A 183 -6.05 0.04 9.24
C VAL A 183 -5.27 1.13 8.49
N LEU A 184 -4.15 1.61 9.05
CA LEU A 184 -3.29 2.59 8.39
C LEU A 184 -2.62 2.00 7.14
N LEU A 185 -2.19 0.74 7.18
CA LEU A 185 -1.61 0.06 6.02
C LEU A 185 -2.61 0.06 4.86
N VAL A 186 -3.87 -0.32 5.12
CA VAL A 186 -4.93 -0.32 4.10
C VAL A 186 -5.23 1.10 3.62
N TRP A 187 -5.34 2.08 4.52
CA TRP A 187 -5.65 3.46 4.13
C TRP A 187 -4.56 4.10 3.26
N ILE A 188 -3.29 3.99 3.67
CA ILE A 188 -2.14 4.54 2.92
C ILE A 188 -1.97 3.79 1.59
N SER A 189 -2.11 2.46 1.59
CA SER A 189 -2.08 1.64 0.37
C SER A 189 -3.18 2.05 -0.61
N SER A 190 -4.42 2.17 -0.13
CA SER A 190 -5.57 2.60 -0.93
C SER A 190 -5.35 3.98 -1.52
N TYR A 191 -4.84 4.94 -0.73
CA TYR A 191 -4.49 6.26 -1.23
C TYR A 191 -3.45 6.19 -2.34
N HIS A 192 -2.36 5.44 -2.14
CA HIS A 192 -1.27 5.32 -3.10
C HIS A 192 -1.74 4.69 -4.42
N VAL A 193 -2.48 3.59 -4.34
CA VAL A 193 -2.97 2.84 -5.50
C VAL A 193 -4.00 3.65 -6.27
N VAL A 194 -5.04 4.18 -5.60
CA VAL A 194 -6.09 4.97 -6.26
C VAL A 194 -5.51 6.22 -6.90
N SER A 195 -4.66 6.96 -6.19
CA SER A 195 -4.02 8.17 -6.74
C SER A 195 -3.06 7.83 -7.90
N GLY A 196 -2.35 6.71 -7.81
CA GLY A 196 -1.50 6.19 -8.89
C GLY A 196 -2.28 5.85 -10.16
N TRP A 197 -3.42 5.15 -10.02
CA TRP A 197 -4.32 4.85 -11.12
C TRP A 197 -4.92 6.09 -11.74
N MET A 198 -5.39 7.05 -10.93
CA MET A 198 -5.89 8.34 -11.43
C MET A 198 -4.84 9.06 -12.26
N LYS A 199 -3.57 9.04 -11.81
CA LYS A 199 -2.46 9.63 -12.56
C LYS A 199 -2.23 8.93 -13.91
N TYR A 200 -2.27 7.60 -13.95
CA TYR A 200 -2.10 6.85 -15.19
C TYR A 200 -3.24 7.03 -16.18
N MET A 201 -4.48 7.10 -15.67
CA MET A 201 -5.68 7.31 -16.48
C MET A 201 -5.97 8.78 -16.77
N LYS A 202 -5.18 9.70 -16.22
CA LYS A 202 -5.36 11.16 -16.32
C LYS A 202 -6.72 11.65 -15.78
N TRP A 203 -7.23 11.00 -14.74
CA TRP A 203 -8.50 11.35 -14.09
C TRP A 203 -8.30 12.47 -13.07
N TYR A 204 -8.37 13.72 -13.53
CA TYR A 204 -8.15 14.89 -12.68
C TYR A 204 -9.43 15.66 -12.31
N GLY A 205 -10.59 15.24 -12.81
CA GLY A 205 -11.86 15.94 -12.55
C GLY A 205 -12.30 15.84 -11.08
N THR A 206 -13.05 16.86 -10.62
CA THR A 206 -13.58 16.94 -9.25
C THR A 206 -14.40 15.71 -8.87
N ARG A 207 -15.22 15.20 -9.80
CA ARG A 207 -16.00 13.96 -9.59
C ARG A 207 -15.09 12.76 -9.33
N SER A 208 -14.04 12.59 -10.13
CA SER A 208 -13.07 11.49 -9.97
C SER A 208 -12.35 11.58 -8.63
N LYS A 209 -11.94 12.79 -8.20
CA LYS A 209 -11.33 13.02 -6.88
C LYS A 209 -12.29 12.71 -5.74
N ARG A 210 -13.56 13.09 -5.86
CA ARG A 210 -14.59 12.77 -4.86
C ARG A 210 -14.80 11.26 -4.74
N ILE A 211 -14.93 10.55 -5.86
CA ILE A 211 -15.03 9.08 -5.87
C ILE A 211 -13.78 8.45 -5.25
N ALA A 212 -12.60 8.95 -5.58
CA ALA A 212 -11.35 8.47 -4.99
C ALA A 212 -11.35 8.58 -3.46
N TYR A 213 -11.76 9.72 -2.90
CA TYR A 213 -11.90 9.85 -1.45
C TYR A 213 -12.94 8.91 -0.86
N MET A 214 -14.08 8.70 -1.53
CA MET A 214 -15.08 7.73 -1.06
C MET A 214 -14.49 6.32 -1.02
N VAL A 215 -13.77 5.91 -2.06
CA VAL A 215 -13.11 4.59 -2.11
C VAL A 215 -12.05 4.47 -1.02
N ILE A 216 -11.15 5.45 -0.88
CA ILE A 216 -10.05 5.41 0.08
C ILE A 216 -10.57 5.35 1.53
N ASN A 217 -11.54 6.19 1.88
CA ASN A 217 -12.11 6.20 3.23
C ASN A 217 -13.03 4.99 3.46
N GLY A 218 -13.76 4.54 2.44
CA GLY A 218 -14.57 3.32 2.49
C GLY A 218 -13.71 2.09 2.76
N MET A 219 -12.59 1.92 2.07
CA MET A 219 -11.64 0.83 2.31
C MET A 219 -11.05 0.85 3.71
N ALA A 220 -10.76 2.04 4.26
CA ALA A 220 -10.29 2.15 5.64
C ALA A 220 -11.37 1.82 6.67
N ALA A 221 -12.61 2.24 6.45
CA ALA A 221 -13.75 1.88 7.30
C ALA A 221 -14.02 0.36 7.24
N PHE A 222 -13.95 -0.24 6.05
CA PHE A 222 -14.06 -1.68 5.87
C PHE A 222 -12.91 -2.42 6.57
N ALA A 223 -11.68 -1.95 6.44
CA ALA A 223 -10.54 -2.53 7.15
C ALA A 223 -10.73 -2.47 8.68
N ALA A 224 -11.17 -1.34 9.22
CA ALA A 224 -11.44 -1.19 10.64
C ALA A 224 -12.51 -2.18 11.12
N PHE A 225 -13.63 -2.28 10.40
CA PHE A 225 -14.69 -3.23 10.75
C PHE A 225 -14.22 -4.69 10.62
N SER A 226 -13.49 -5.03 9.56
CA SER A 226 -12.91 -6.36 9.37
C SER A 226 -11.93 -6.73 10.49
N MET A 227 -11.07 -5.80 10.91
CA MET A 227 -10.17 -6.02 12.06
C MET A 227 -10.95 -6.22 13.36
N PHE A 228 -12.03 -5.45 13.57
CA PHE A 228 -12.91 -5.65 14.72
C PHE A 228 -13.57 -7.03 14.72
N GLN A 229 -14.06 -7.50 13.56
CA GLN A 229 -14.66 -8.81 13.41
C GLN A 229 -13.66 -9.95 13.64
N ILE A 230 -12.47 -9.86 13.03
CA ILE A 230 -11.40 -10.86 13.20
C ILE A 230 -10.92 -10.90 14.66
N GLY A 231 -10.79 -9.74 15.32
CA GLY A 231 -10.34 -9.65 16.72
C GLY A 231 -11.22 -10.42 17.71
N LYS A 232 -12.49 -10.70 17.39
CA LYS A 232 -13.39 -11.51 18.23
C LYS A 232 -12.99 -12.98 18.34
N GLY A 233 -12.10 -13.48 17.47
CA GLY A 233 -11.61 -14.86 17.50
C GLY A 233 -10.76 -15.21 18.74
N GLY A 234 -10.19 -14.21 19.42
CA GLY A 234 -9.43 -14.41 20.66
C GLY A 234 -8.00 -14.92 20.44
N LEU A 235 -7.37 -15.37 21.54
CA LEU A 235 -6.03 -15.94 21.52
C LEU A 235 -6.08 -17.43 21.16
N SER A 236 -5.28 -17.82 20.16
CA SER A 236 -4.94 -19.23 19.96
C SER A 236 -4.12 -19.78 21.13
N THR A 237 -4.35 -21.03 21.51
CA THR A 237 -3.70 -21.71 22.64
C THR A 237 -2.92 -22.95 22.18
N GLY A 238 -2.22 -23.61 23.13
CA GLY A 238 -1.49 -24.85 22.85
C GLY A 238 -0.29 -24.64 21.93
N PHE A 239 -0.03 -25.63 21.07
CA PHE A 239 1.08 -25.58 20.10
C PHE A 239 0.93 -24.42 19.11
N ILE A 240 -0.27 -24.23 18.55
CA ILE A 240 -0.54 -23.16 17.56
C ILE A 240 -0.32 -21.78 18.18
N GLY A 241 -0.81 -21.55 19.42
CA GLY A 241 -0.57 -20.29 20.12
C GLY A 241 0.92 -19.99 20.29
N LYS A 242 1.73 -20.99 20.68
CA LYS A 242 3.18 -20.82 20.81
C LYS A 242 3.88 -20.50 19.49
N GLN A 243 3.42 -21.09 18.38
CA GLN A 243 3.97 -20.76 17.06
C GLN A 243 3.60 -19.35 16.63
N PHE A 244 2.36 -18.93 16.88
CA PHE A 244 1.93 -17.55 16.62
C PHE A 244 2.73 -16.55 17.45
N ASP A 245 3.01 -16.87 18.71
CA ASP A 245 3.89 -16.08 19.55
C ASP A 245 5.29 -15.95 18.93
N ALA A 246 5.89 -17.06 18.50
CA ALA A 246 7.21 -17.07 17.88
C ALA A 246 7.25 -16.22 16.59
N TYR A 247 6.21 -16.25 15.76
CA TYR A 247 6.14 -15.42 14.55
C TYR A 247 6.05 -13.93 14.87
N LEU A 248 5.26 -13.55 15.89
CA LEU A 248 5.08 -12.16 16.29
C LEU A 248 6.35 -11.55 16.88
N ASP A 249 7.11 -12.37 17.59
CA ASP A 249 8.31 -11.99 18.33
C ASP A 249 9.59 -12.10 17.47
N TYR A 250 9.52 -12.61 16.23
CA TYR A 250 10.65 -12.74 15.30
C TYR A 250 11.45 -11.44 15.04
N LEU A 251 10.84 -10.27 15.24
CA LEU A 251 11.47 -8.96 15.04
C LEU A 251 11.59 -8.13 16.33
N GLU A 252 11.27 -8.71 17.48
CA GLU A 252 11.32 -8.05 18.80
C GLU A 252 12.56 -8.49 19.58
#